data_AF-A0A821QHX4-F1
#
_entry.id   AF-A0A821QHX4-F1
#
_cell.length_a   1.000
_cell.length_b   1.000
_cell.length_c   1.000
_cell.angle_alpha   90.00
_cell.angle_beta   90.00
_cell.angle_gamma   90.00
#
_symmetry.space_group_name_H-M   'P 1'
#
loop_
_entity.id
_entity.type
_entity.pdbx_description
1 polymer ?
#
loop_
_entity_poly.entity_id
_entity_poly.type
_entity_poly.pdbx_seq_one_letter_code
_entity_poly.pdbx_strand_id
1 'polypeptide(L)' 'TSECEKSTIIQLLERFNDVTSGRVLLDGIDIRKLNLHSVRSHFGLVGQEPVLFDLTIAENIGYGLEN' A
#
# COMPACT_ATOMS: atom_id res chain seq x y z
N THR A 1 -9.08 9.12 -17.99
CA THR A 1 -8.94 7.67 -18.25
C THR A 1 -7.73 7.02 -17.56
N SER A 2 -6.79 7.74 -16.91
CA SER A 2 -5.58 7.13 -16.31
C SER A 2 -5.65 6.76 -14.81
N GLU A 3 -6.76 7.02 -14.11
CA GLU A 3 -6.88 6.77 -12.66
C GLU A 3 -7.04 5.28 -12.31
N CYS A 4 -7.74 4.51 -13.17
CA CYS A 4 -7.94 3.07 -12.96
C CYS A 4 -6.62 2.27 -13.09
N GLU A 5 -5.78 2.61 -14.06
CA GLU A 5 -4.53 1.88 -14.33
C GLU A 5 -3.50 2.06 -13.21
N LYS A 6 -3.36 3.30 -12.69
CA LYS A 6 -2.43 3.61 -11.60
C LYS A 6 -2.89 3.04 -10.25
N SER A 7 -4.18 3.15 -9.95
CA SER A 7 -4.74 2.55 -8.72
C SER A 7 -4.62 1.02 -8.73
N THR A 8 -4.75 0.38 -9.90
CA THR A 8 -4.53 -1.07 -10.04
C THR A 8 -3.08 -1.47 -9.69
N ILE A 9 -2.08 -0.70 -10.12
CA ILE A 9 -0.67 -0.97 -9.77
C ILE A 9 -0.44 -0.87 -8.26
N ILE A 10 -0.99 0.16 -7.62
CA ILE A 10 -0.91 0.34 -6.15
C ILE A 10 -1.54 -0.87 -5.45
N GLN A 11 -2.72 -1.31 -5.88
CA GLN A 11 -3.41 -2.47 -5.30
C GLN A 11 -2.60 -3.77 -5.43
N LEU A 12 -1.86 -3.96 -6.52
CA LEU A 12 -0.99 -5.12 -6.71
C LEU A 12 0.27 -5.03 -5.83
N LEU A 13 0.88 -3.86 -5.70
CA LEU A 13 2.07 -3.65 -4.84
C LEU A 13 1.76 -3.83 -3.35
N GLU A 14 0.62 -3.31 -2.90
CA GLU A 14 0.16 -3.42 -1.50
C GLU A 14 -0.55 -4.74 -1.20
N ARG A 15 -0.62 -5.63 -2.21
CA ARG A 15 -1.29 -6.94 -2.16
C ARG A 15 -2.75 -6.86 -1.70
N PHE A 16 -3.45 -5.82 -2.10
CA PHE A 16 -4.91 -5.79 -2.08
C PHE A 16 -5.49 -6.72 -3.14
N ASN A 17 -4.76 -6.95 -4.23
CA ASN A 17 -5.02 -7.97 -5.23
C ASN A 17 -3.74 -8.74 -5.57
N ASP A 18 -3.87 -10.02 -5.92
CA ASP A 18 -2.77 -10.81 -6.47
C ASP A 18 -2.80 -10.80 -8.01
N VAL A 19 -1.63 -10.95 -8.63
CA VAL A 19 -1.54 -11.06 -10.09
C VAL A 19 -2.13 -12.37 -10.60
N THR A 20 -2.96 -12.30 -11.64
CA THR A 20 -3.52 -13.48 -12.31
C THR A 20 -2.48 -14.23 -13.15
N SER A 21 -1.46 -13.53 -13.65
CA SER A 21 -0.34 -14.10 -14.40
C SER A 21 0.94 -13.30 -14.17
N GLY A 22 2.09 -13.95 -14.26
CA GLY A 22 3.39 -13.35 -14.00
C GLY A 22 3.73 -13.24 -12.51
N ARG A 23 4.52 -12.21 -12.17
CA ARG A 23 5.07 -11.99 -10.82
C ARG A 23 5.38 -10.51 -10.60
N VAL A 24 5.12 -10.05 -9.38
CA VAL A 24 5.59 -8.76 -8.88
C VAL A 24 6.71 -9.04 -7.88
N LEU A 25 7.82 -8.32 -8.03
CA LEU A 25 9.02 -8.55 -7.24
C LEU A 25 9.32 -7.33 -6.38
N LEU A 26 9.57 -7.56 -5.10
CA LEU A 26 10.21 -6.62 -4.19
C LEU A 26 11.60 -7.16 -3.90
N ASP A 27 12.63 -6.40 -4.29
CA ASP A 27 14.04 -6.79 -4.17
C ASP A 27 14.36 -8.19 -4.73
N GLY A 28 13.73 -8.53 -5.85
CA GLY A 28 13.90 -9.82 -6.53
C GLY A 28 13.09 -10.98 -5.92
N ILE A 29 12.45 -10.77 -4.77
CA ILE A 29 11.58 -11.75 -4.10
C ILE A 29 10.14 -11.52 -4.55
N ASP A 30 9.43 -12.59 -4.89
CA ASP A 30 8.00 -12.51 -5.18
C ASP A 30 7.24 -12.01 -3.96
N ILE A 31 6.49 -10.92 -4.10
CA ILE A 31 5.78 -10.27 -2.98
C ILE A 31 4.77 -11.22 -2.31
N ARG A 32 4.30 -12.25 -3.01
CA ARG A 32 3.41 -13.29 -2.46
C ARG A 32 4.10 -14.17 -1.42
N LYS A 33 5.43 -14.24 -1.43
CA LYS A 33 6.25 -15.00 -0.47
C LYS A 33 6.62 -14.19 0.77
N LEU A 34 6.40 -12.88 0.75
CA LEU A 34 6.67 -11.99 1.87
C LEU A 34 5.46 -11.93 2.81
N ASN A 35 5.71 -11.65 4.08
CA ASN A 35 4.64 -11.37 5.03
C ASN A 35 3.92 -10.07 4.65
N LEU A 36 2.58 -10.03 4.73
CA LEU A 36 1.78 -8.88 4.30
C LEU A 36 2.10 -7.59 5.08
N HIS A 37 2.32 -7.69 6.40
CA HIS A 37 2.73 -6.56 7.23
C HIS A 37 4.11 -6.05 6.81
N SER A 38 5.05 -6.95 6.53
CA SER A 38 6.36 -6.57 6.00
C SER A 38 6.25 -5.90 4.64
N VAL A 39 5.44 -6.40 3.70
CA VAL A 39 5.24 -5.74 2.40
C VAL A 39 4.72 -4.31 2.60
N ARG A 40 3.68 -4.14 3.42
CA ARG A 40 3.06 -2.83 3.65
C ARG A 40 3.96 -1.86 4.40
N SER A 41 4.85 -2.32 5.27
CA SER A 41 5.82 -1.46 5.96
C SER A 41 6.89 -0.87 5.01
N HIS A 42 7.05 -1.40 3.79
CA HIS A 42 7.98 -0.84 2.80
C HIS A 42 7.38 0.34 2.01
N PHE A 43 6.07 0.61 2.13
CA PHE A 43 5.37 1.62 1.34
C PHE A 43 4.58 2.58 2.23
N GLY A 44 4.73 3.88 1.97
CA GLY A 44 3.80 4.90 2.45
C GLY A 44 2.86 5.30 1.32
N LEU A 45 1.56 5.12 1.50
CA LEU A 45 0.54 5.49 0.51
C LEU A 45 -0.04 6.86 0.83
N VAL A 46 -0.06 7.76 -0.17
CA VAL A 46 -0.81 9.01 -0.13
C VAL A 46 -1.97 8.90 -1.10
N GLY A 47 -3.18 8.75 -0.55
CA GLY A 47 -4.42 8.70 -1.33
C GLY A 47 -4.82 10.07 -1.87
N GLN A 48 -5.58 10.07 -2.98
CA GLN A 48 -6.16 11.30 -3.55
C GLN A 48 -7.20 11.92 -2.62
N GLU A 49 -7.98 11.08 -1.93
CA GLU A 49 -8.88 11.48 -0.84
C GLU A 49 -8.29 10.94 0.48
N PRO A 50 -7.74 11.81 1.35
CA PRO A 50 -7.18 11.36 2.61
C PRO A 50 -8.29 10.92 3.58
N VAL A 51 -8.09 9.77 4.23
CA VAL A 51 -8.94 9.34 5.34
C VAL A 51 -8.49 10.06 6.60
N LEU A 52 -9.41 10.81 7.21
CA LEU A 52 -9.19 11.45 8.50
C LEU A 52 -10.00 10.72 9.57
N PHE A 53 -9.35 10.41 10.69
CA PHE A 53 -9.98 9.88 11.88
C PHE A 53 -10.50 11.02 12.75
N ASP A 54 -11.50 10.73 13.59
CA ASP A 54 -12.04 11.64 14.61
C ASP A 54 -11.04 11.84 15.76
N LEU A 55 -9.90 12.44 15.42
CA LEU A 55 -8.72 12.70 16.26
C LEU A 55 -8.18 14.09 15.91
N THR A 56 -7.21 14.58 16.69
CA THR A 56 -6.52 15.83 16.37
C THR A 56 -5.70 15.71 15.07
N ILE A 57 -5.32 16.85 14.49
CA ILE A 57 -4.45 16.90 13.30
C ILE A 57 -3.11 16.20 13.59
N ALA A 58 -2.54 16.43 14.77
CA ALA A 58 -1.27 15.83 15.17
C ALA A 58 -1.36 14.29 15.25
N GLU A 59 -2.46 13.78 15.81
CA GLU A 59 -2.71 12.34 15.89
C GLU A 59 -2.96 11.72 14.51
N ASN A 60 -3.67 12.41 13.61
CA ASN A 60 -3.85 11.94 12.23
C ASN A 60 -2.52 11.87 11.46
N ILE A 61 -1.61 12.84 11.65
CA ILE A 61 -0.27 12.82 11.03
C ILE A 61 0.58 11.69 11.64
N GLY A 62 0.51 11.51 12.95
CA GLY A 62 1.25 10.46 13.68
C GLY A 62 0.68 9.05 13.49
N TYR A 63 -0.51 8.90 12.91
CA TYR A 63 -1.19 7.61 12.80
C TYR A 63 -0.37 6.55 12.03
N GLY A 64 0.41 6.96 11.03
CA GLY A 64 1.28 6.06 10.26
C GLY A 64 2.56 5.64 10.98
N LEU A 65 2.83 6.20 12.17
CA LEU A 65 3.95 5.83 13.03
C LEU A 65 3.44 4.80 14.05
N GLU A 66 3.27 3.54 13.63
CA GLU A 66 3.12 2.44 14.61
C GLU A 66 4.44 2.30 15.41
N ASN A 67 4.33 2.12 16.74
CA ASN A 67 5.45 1.85 17.65
C ASN A 67 5.96 0.41 17.54
#